data_AF-A0A2A2PXS0-F1
#
_entry.id   AF-A0A2A2PXS0-F1
#
_cell.length_a   1.000
_cell.length_b   1.000
_cell.length_c   1.000
_cell.angle_alpha   90.00
_cell.angle_beta   90.00
_cell.angle_gamma   90.00
#
_symmetry.space_group_name_H-M   'P 1'
#
loop_
_entity.id
_entity.type
_entity.pdbx_description
1 polymer ?
#
loop_
_entity_poly.entity_id
_entity_poly.type
_entity_poly.pdbx_seq_one_letter_code
_entity_poly.pdbx_strand_id
1 'polypeptide(L)'
;MMVMIRSVLPVLSAVAFLFPVCAQEAPGRIDLSDPNLVVVEASVIPIPLEIFSSLDKLGTQDWSKQVGEREIRLDANRSRTAMLFGLTVSDGFIAVQAQDKEAVRRVGREVLRLASSLGVASSVEQHANAIVNGAGQGDWPVVRKELDKTRQTVLNKMSELRDDELVALVSLGGWLGGTQALASVLKQNYSVEGSDLLNQPDLVKQLKMDFITLPARAKRGKVFGQITQTLEHLESLMRADASGAISQGKVIEISLSTKNLVDAIYEI
;
A
#
# COMPACT_ATOMS: atom_id res chain seq x y z
N MET A 1 -64.56 56.20 25.49
CA MET A 1 -65.24 54.95 25.09
C MET A 1 -64.46 54.34 23.93
N MET A 2 -63.62 53.34 24.19
CA MET A 2 -63.23 52.22 23.29
C MET A 2 -61.95 51.53 23.82
N VAL A 3 -62.23 50.44 24.54
CA VAL A 3 -61.50 49.20 24.80
C VAL A 3 -60.11 49.04 24.16
N MET A 4 -59.07 48.93 25.01
CA MET A 4 -57.78 48.30 24.68
C MET A 4 -57.95 46.78 24.61
N ILE A 5 -57.65 46.18 23.45
CA ILE A 5 -57.49 44.73 23.29
C ILE A 5 -56.00 44.41 23.49
N ARG A 6 -55.68 43.68 24.56
CA ARG A 6 -54.35 43.11 24.78
C ARG A 6 -54.20 41.84 23.93
N SER A 7 -53.41 41.94 22.86
CA SER A 7 -52.97 40.78 22.08
C SER A 7 -51.84 40.06 22.82
N VAL A 8 -52.11 38.82 23.25
CA VAL A 8 -51.12 37.91 23.83
C VAL A 8 -50.40 37.20 22.69
N LEU A 9 -49.12 37.51 22.46
CA LEU A 9 -48.25 36.75 21.57
C LEU A 9 -47.89 35.40 22.23
N PRO A 10 -47.98 34.24 21.55
CA PRO A 10 -47.40 33.02 22.06
C PRO A 10 -45.89 33.05 21.79
N VAL A 11 -45.10 32.93 22.86
CA VAL A 11 -43.66 32.69 22.77
C VAL A 11 -43.47 31.25 22.28
N LEU A 12 -43.05 31.08 21.03
CA LEU A 12 -42.55 29.80 20.52
C LEU A 12 -41.15 29.58 21.11
N SER A 13 -41.04 28.71 22.12
CA SER A 13 -39.74 28.19 22.55
C SER A 13 -39.17 27.28 21.47
N ALA A 14 -38.16 27.76 20.74
CA ALA A 14 -37.35 26.92 19.87
C ALA A 14 -36.44 26.03 20.74
N VAL A 15 -36.79 24.74 20.82
CA VAL A 15 -35.91 23.72 21.41
C VAL A 15 -34.75 23.50 20.43
N ALA A 16 -33.58 24.05 20.75
CA ALA A 16 -32.34 23.75 20.05
C ALA A 16 -31.94 22.31 20.39
N PHE A 17 -32.12 21.39 19.44
CA PHE A 17 -31.52 20.06 19.50
C PHE A 17 -30.01 20.21 19.35
N LEU A 18 -29.31 20.16 20.48
CA LEU A 18 -27.88 19.89 20.53
C LEU A 18 -27.67 18.44 20.13
N PHE A 19 -27.38 18.19 18.85
CA PHE A 19 -26.83 16.92 18.42
C PHE A 19 -25.40 16.80 18.99
N PRO A 20 -25.07 15.72 19.71
CA PRO A 20 -23.69 15.47 20.06
C PRO A 20 -22.93 15.19 18.77
N VAL A 21 -21.91 16.01 18.48
CA VAL A 21 -20.90 15.69 17.49
C VAL A 21 -20.19 14.44 18.01
N CYS A 22 -20.53 13.28 17.45
CA CYS A 22 -19.73 12.08 17.67
C CYS A 22 -18.34 12.36 17.11
N ALA A 23 -17.36 12.50 18.01
CA ALA A 23 -15.96 12.41 17.63
C ALA A 23 -15.77 11.06 16.94
N GLN A 24 -15.46 11.10 15.65
CA GLN A 24 -15.18 9.89 14.88
C GLN A 24 -13.81 9.39 15.33
N GLU A 25 -13.80 8.24 16.00
CA GLU A 25 -12.61 7.58 16.48
C GLU A 25 -11.67 7.31 15.30
N ALA A 26 -10.39 7.65 15.46
CA ALA A 26 -9.37 7.45 14.44
C ALA A 26 -9.40 5.98 13.95
N PRO A 27 -9.19 5.69 12.65
CA PRO A 27 -9.20 4.32 12.16
C PRO A 27 -8.20 3.49 12.97
N GLY A 28 -8.74 2.50 13.68
CA GLY A 28 -8.02 1.76 14.71
C GLY A 28 -6.76 1.08 14.18
N ARG A 29 -5.72 1.07 15.02
CA ARG A 29 -4.50 0.29 14.84
C ARG A 29 -4.86 -1.14 14.42
N ILE A 30 -4.07 -1.71 13.51
CA ILE A 30 -4.22 -3.09 13.03
C ILE A 30 -4.32 -4.03 14.23
N ASP A 31 -5.46 -4.73 14.35
CA ASP A 31 -5.67 -5.76 15.36
C ASP A 31 -5.06 -7.06 14.87
N LEU A 32 -3.86 -7.37 15.38
CA LEU A 32 -3.11 -8.58 15.06
C LEU A 32 -3.81 -9.88 15.52
N SER A 33 -4.97 -9.77 16.18
CA SER A 33 -5.76 -10.86 16.73
C SER A 33 -6.96 -11.27 15.83
N ASP A 34 -7.19 -10.57 14.71
CA ASP A 34 -8.30 -10.88 13.79
C ASP A 34 -8.18 -12.31 13.21
N PRO A 35 -9.16 -13.21 13.41
CA PRO A 35 -9.13 -14.56 12.85
C PRO A 35 -9.19 -14.63 11.32
N ASN A 36 -9.46 -13.51 10.63
CA ASN A 36 -9.34 -13.39 9.17
C ASN A 36 -7.93 -12.99 8.71
N LEU A 37 -7.00 -12.71 9.63
CA LEU A 37 -5.57 -12.59 9.30
C LEU A 37 -5.05 -13.96 8.86
N VAL A 38 -4.82 -14.09 7.56
CA VAL A 38 -4.07 -15.23 7.02
C VAL A 38 -2.60 -15.04 7.38
N VAL A 39 -2.19 -15.65 8.50
CA VAL A 39 -0.78 -15.76 8.88
C VAL A 39 -0.12 -16.76 7.95
N VAL A 40 0.60 -16.26 6.96
CA VAL A 40 1.75 -16.99 6.41
C VAL A 40 2.87 -16.81 7.42
N GLU A 41 3.36 -17.89 8.01
CA GLU A 41 4.57 -17.81 8.85
C GLU A 41 5.66 -17.08 8.05
N ALA A 42 6.12 -15.95 8.62
CA ALA A 42 7.10 -15.01 8.09
C ALA A 42 6.66 -14.13 6.89
N SER A 43 5.73 -13.19 7.11
CA SER A 43 5.81 -11.77 6.65
C SER A 43 4.44 -11.10 6.75
N VAL A 44 4.10 -10.52 7.92
CA VAL A 44 2.89 -9.70 8.08
C VAL A 44 3.20 -8.30 7.56
N ILE A 45 3.16 -8.14 6.24
CA ILE A 45 3.20 -6.81 5.60
C ILE A 45 1.75 -6.40 5.33
N PRO A 46 1.30 -5.25 5.87
CA PRO A 46 -0.05 -4.77 5.65
C PRO A 46 -0.30 -4.70 4.14
N ILE A 47 -1.41 -5.28 3.72
CA ILE A 47 -1.81 -5.25 2.31
C ILE A 47 -1.94 -3.77 1.95
N PRO A 48 -1.24 -3.27 0.91
CA PRO A 48 -1.29 -1.85 0.51
C PRO A 48 -2.73 -1.31 0.42
N LEU A 49 -3.68 -2.20 0.12
CA LEU A 49 -5.10 -1.97 0.10
C LEU A 49 -5.70 -1.35 1.39
N GLU A 50 -5.43 -1.91 2.57
CA GLU A 50 -6.05 -1.42 3.81
C GLU A 50 -5.60 0.01 4.09
N ILE A 51 -4.32 0.27 3.82
CA ILE A 51 -3.72 1.58 3.99
C ILE A 51 -4.31 2.59 3.00
N PHE A 52 -4.46 2.22 1.72
CA PHE A 52 -5.05 3.09 0.71
C PHE A 52 -6.52 3.39 1.01
N SER A 53 -7.30 2.38 1.39
CA SER A 53 -8.70 2.56 1.77
C SER A 53 -8.86 3.41 3.03
N SER A 54 -7.90 3.34 3.95
CA SER A 54 -7.89 4.19 5.15
C SER A 54 -7.58 5.64 4.78
N LEU A 55 -6.67 5.86 3.83
CA LEU A 55 -6.37 7.20 3.32
C LEU A 55 -7.56 7.83 2.57
N ASP A 56 -8.32 7.05 1.81
CA ASP A 56 -9.53 7.54 1.10
C ASP A 56 -10.63 8.02 2.07
N LYS A 57 -10.70 7.44 3.27
CA LYS A 57 -11.63 7.89 4.32
C LYS A 57 -11.26 9.27 4.88
N LEU A 58 -9.99 9.68 4.73
CA LEU A 58 -9.49 10.97 5.22
C LEU A 58 -9.64 12.09 4.18
N GLY A 59 -10.08 11.76 2.96
CA GLY A 59 -10.32 12.73 1.89
C GLY A 59 -10.14 12.11 0.51
N THR A 60 -10.65 12.78 -0.52
CA THR A 60 -10.49 12.34 -1.90
C THR A 60 -9.04 12.44 -2.33
N GLN A 61 -8.44 11.31 -2.72
CA GLN A 61 -7.07 11.26 -3.23
C GLN A 61 -7.05 11.13 -4.75
N ASP A 62 -6.09 11.79 -5.39
CA ASP A 62 -5.88 11.69 -6.83
C ASP A 62 -4.90 10.55 -7.14
N TRP A 63 -5.41 9.31 -7.09
CA TRP A 63 -4.64 8.11 -7.38
C TRP A 63 -4.14 8.04 -8.83
N SER A 64 -4.78 8.77 -9.76
CA SER A 64 -4.36 8.80 -11.16
C SER A 64 -2.94 9.33 -11.34
N LYS A 65 -2.51 10.28 -10.49
CA LYS A 65 -1.13 10.81 -10.46
C LYS A 65 -0.09 9.82 -9.94
N GLN A 66 -0.53 8.74 -9.30
CA GLN A 66 0.35 7.70 -8.76
C GLN A 66 0.50 6.52 -9.72
N VAL A 67 -0.34 6.43 -10.75
CA VAL A 67 -0.22 5.41 -11.80
C VAL A 67 1.04 5.70 -12.60
N GLY A 68 2.05 4.86 -12.40
CA GLY A 68 3.30 4.92 -13.14
C GLY A 68 3.28 4.05 -14.40
N GLU A 69 4.05 4.45 -15.40
CA GLU A 69 4.47 3.58 -16.48
C GLU A 69 5.97 3.35 -16.36
N ARG A 70 6.37 2.10 -16.12
CA ARG A 70 7.76 1.70 -15.95
C ARG A 70 8.04 0.49 -16.83
N GLU A 71 9.10 0.57 -17.61
CA GLU A 71 9.57 -0.59 -18.38
C GLU A 71 10.22 -1.59 -17.41
N ILE A 72 9.79 -2.85 -17.47
CA ILE A 72 10.38 -3.92 -16.66
C ILE A 72 11.34 -4.72 -17.51
N ARG A 73 12.63 -4.61 -17.22
CA ARG A 73 13.67 -5.43 -17.84
C ARG A 73 13.87 -6.70 -17.03
N LEU A 74 13.63 -7.85 -17.64
CA LEU A 74 13.91 -9.13 -16.97
C LEU A 74 15.42 -9.28 -16.82
N ASP A 75 15.81 -9.80 -15.68
CA ASP A 75 17.18 -10.13 -15.33
C ASP A 75 17.22 -11.63 -14.99
N ALA A 76 18.37 -12.28 -15.23
CA ALA A 76 18.64 -13.62 -14.74
C ALA A 76 18.64 -13.68 -13.20
N ASN A 77 18.79 -12.53 -12.52
CA ASN A 77 18.68 -12.42 -11.08
C ASN A 77 17.24 -12.57 -10.58
N ARG A 78 16.86 -13.80 -10.20
CA ARG A 78 15.55 -14.12 -9.59
C ARG A 78 15.21 -13.23 -8.39
N SER A 79 16.20 -12.77 -7.61
CA SER A 79 15.97 -11.89 -6.46
C SER A 79 15.44 -10.52 -6.86
N ARG A 80 15.97 -9.95 -7.95
CA ARG A 80 15.43 -8.69 -8.50
C ARG A 80 14.05 -8.92 -9.11
N THR A 81 13.87 -10.00 -9.86
CA THR A 81 12.57 -10.37 -10.44
C THR A 81 11.48 -10.53 -9.37
N ALA A 82 11.80 -11.15 -8.23
CA ALA A 82 10.88 -11.28 -7.10
C ALA A 82 10.48 -9.91 -6.53
N MET A 83 11.44 -8.99 -6.36
CA MET A 83 11.17 -7.63 -5.90
C MET A 83 10.31 -6.83 -6.87
N LEU A 84 10.63 -6.92 -8.18
CA LEU A 84 9.82 -6.32 -9.25
C LEU A 84 8.40 -6.89 -9.27
N PHE A 85 8.22 -8.17 -8.99
CA PHE A 85 6.89 -8.78 -8.87
C PHE A 85 6.08 -8.11 -7.75
N GLY A 86 6.68 -7.95 -6.56
CA GLY A 86 6.06 -7.22 -5.46
C GLY A 86 5.66 -5.78 -5.82
N LEU A 87 6.58 -5.04 -6.45
CA LEU A 87 6.33 -3.68 -6.92
C LEU A 87 5.19 -3.62 -7.95
N THR A 88 5.17 -4.55 -8.90
CA THR A 88 4.16 -4.61 -9.97
C THR A 88 2.77 -4.91 -9.41
N VAL A 89 2.67 -5.79 -8.40
CA VAL A 89 1.40 -6.02 -7.70
C VAL A 89 0.93 -4.75 -6.97
N SER A 90 1.86 -4.00 -6.36
CA SER A 90 1.54 -2.71 -5.73
C SER A 90 1.01 -1.70 -6.76
N ASP A 91 1.66 -1.58 -7.92
CA ASP A 91 1.20 -0.76 -9.05
C ASP A 91 -0.21 -1.18 -9.51
N GLY A 92 -0.53 -2.48 -9.45
CA GLY A 92 -1.88 -3.00 -9.68
C GLY A 92 -2.92 -2.45 -8.72
N PHE A 93 -2.63 -2.42 -7.42
CA PHE A 93 -3.54 -1.84 -6.44
C PHE A 93 -3.75 -0.34 -6.67
N ILE A 94 -2.68 0.40 -7.02
CA ILE A 94 -2.76 1.83 -7.34
C ILE A 94 -3.63 2.05 -8.59
N ALA A 95 -3.43 1.25 -9.64
CA ALA A 95 -4.24 1.29 -10.87
C ALA A 95 -5.72 1.02 -10.60
N VAL A 96 -6.04 0.10 -9.69
CA VAL A 96 -7.42 -0.17 -9.25
C VAL A 96 -8.00 1.04 -8.50
N GLN A 97 -7.25 1.68 -7.61
CA GLN A 97 -7.72 2.89 -6.93
C GLN A 97 -7.97 4.04 -7.90
N ALA A 98 -7.13 4.16 -8.93
CA ALA A 98 -7.32 5.11 -10.03
C ALA A 98 -8.42 4.71 -11.02
N GLN A 99 -9.00 3.50 -10.90
CA GLN A 99 -9.94 2.92 -11.85
C GLN A 99 -9.43 2.94 -13.31
N ASP A 100 -8.12 2.80 -13.49
CA ASP A 100 -7.46 2.84 -14.80
C ASP A 100 -7.41 1.44 -15.41
N LYS A 101 -8.32 1.20 -16.37
CA LYS A 101 -8.43 -0.09 -17.08
C LYS A 101 -7.17 -0.47 -17.84
N GLU A 102 -6.51 0.50 -18.47
CA GLU A 102 -5.33 0.24 -19.28
C GLU A 102 -4.12 -0.08 -18.40
N ALA A 103 -3.95 0.66 -17.30
CA ALA A 103 -2.93 0.36 -16.30
C ALA A 103 -3.14 -1.03 -15.67
N VAL A 104 -4.36 -1.40 -15.28
CA VAL A 104 -4.64 -2.75 -14.75
C VAL A 104 -4.32 -3.84 -15.77
N ARG A 105 -4.65 -3.63 -17.05
CA ARG A 105 -4.29 -4.59 -18.12
C ARG A 105 -2.78 -4.70 -18.33
N ARG A 106 -2.05 -3.58 -18.29
CA ARG A 106 -0.57 -3.59 -18.34
C ARG A 106 0.00 -4.38 -17.17
N VAL A 107 -0.44 -4.08 -15.95
CA VAL A 107 -0.02 -4.78 -14.73
C VAL A 107 -0.30 -6.28 -14.83
N GLY A 108 -1.50 -6.69 -15.25
CA GLY A 108 -1.83 -8.10 -15.39
C GLY A 108 -0.88 -8.87 -16.33
N ARG A 109 -0.44 -8.24 -17.43
CA ARG A 109 0.56 -8.82 -18.34
C ARG A 109 1.94 -8.92 -17.69
N GLU A 110 2.37 -7.88 -16.98
CA GLU A 110 3.67 -7.88 -16.30
C GLU A 110 3.72 -8.88 -15.14
N VAL A 111 2.64 -9.01 -14.37
CA VAL A 111 2.48 -10.03 -13.33
C VAL A 111 2.68 -11.43 -13.90
N LEU A 112 2.04 -11.75 -15.03
CA LEU A 112 2.23 -13.04 -15.69
C LEU A 112 3.66 -13.25 -16.16
N ARG A 113 4.25 -12.23 -16.79
CA ARG A 113 5.61 -12.30 -17.32
C ARG A 113 6.65 -12.52 -16.22
N LEU A 114 6.53 -11.81 -15.10
CA LEU A 114 7.38 -11.97 -13.93
C LEU A 114 7.15 -13.33 -13.26
N ALA A 115 5.90 -13.76 -13.10
CA ALA A 115 5.56 -15.08 -12.57
C ALA A 115 6.13 -16.22 -13.44
N SER A 116 6.15 -16.06 -14.77
CA SER A 116 6.81 -17.01 -15.68
C SER A 116 8.31 -17.08 -15.42
N SER A 117 8.98 -15.94 -15.29
CA SER A 117 10.41 -15.88 -14.96
C SER A 117 10.74 -16.46 -13.58
N LEU A 118 9.77 -16.47 -12.66
CA LEU A 118 9.92 -17.02 -11.32
C LEU A 118 9.56 -18.51 -11.23
N GLY A 119 9.00 -19.09 -12.30
CA GLY A 119 8.60 -20.50 -12.36
C GLY A 119 7.22 -20.81 -11.78
N VAL A 120 6.37 -19.80 -11.56
CA VAL A 120 5.07 -19.92 -10.88
C VAL A 120 3.87 -19.50 -11.73
N ALA A 121 4.07 -19.21 -13.03
CA ALA A 121 3.02 -18.72 -13.94
C ALA A 121 1.76 -19.59 -13.98
N SER A 122 1.90 -20.92 -14.02
CA SER A 122 0.77 -21.84 -14.08
C SER A 122 -0.17 -21.73 -12.88
N SER A 123 0.33 -21.25 -11.73
CA SER A 123 -0.46 -21.05 -10.53
C SER A 123 -1.24 -19.73 -10.53
N VAL A 124 -0.85 -18.76 -11.37
CA VAL A 124 -1.44 -17.41 -11.36
C VAL A 124 -2.21 -17.04 -12.62
N GLU A 125 -2.17 -17.89 -13.66
CA GLU A 125 -2.83 -17.64 -14.95
C GLU A 125 -4.32 -17.34 -14.80
N GLN A 126 -5.03 -18.12 -13.98
CA GLN A 126 -6.45 -17.91 -13.71
C GLN A 126 -6.72 -16.55 -13.05
N HIS A 127 -5.89 -16.15 -12.08
CA HIS A 127 -6.02 -14.86 -11.42
C HIS A 127 -5.78 -13.70 -12.38
N ALA A 128 -4.73 -13.78 -13.21
CA ALA A 128 -4.43 -12.74 -14.20
C ALA A 128 -5.56 -12.57 -15.22
N ASN A 129 -6.15 -13.68 -15.69
CA ASN A 129 -7.33 -13.63 -16.56
C ASN A 129 -8.53 -12.97 -15.87
N ALA A 130 -8.77 -13.29 -14.59
CA ALA A 130 -9.84 -12.67 -13.81
C ALA A 130 -9.61 -11.17 -13.58
N ILE A 131 -8.37 -10.74 -13.35
CA ILE A 131 -7.96 -9.33 -13.26
C ILE A 131 -8.28 -8.58 -14.56
N VAL A 132 -7.87 -9.11 -15.72
CA VAL A 132 -8.11 -8.47 -17.02
C VAL A 132 -9.60 -8.40 -17.35
N ASN A 133 -10.35 -9.47 -17.08
CA ASN A 133 -11.79 -9.53 -17.30
C ASN A 133 -12.55 -8.56 -16.38
N GLY A 134 -12.24 -8.55 -15.08
CA GLY A 134 -12.82 -7.62 -14.11
C GLY A 134 -12.55 -6.17 -14.49
N ALA A 135 -11.33 -5.84 -14.91
CA ALA A 135 -10.99 -4.50 -15.39
C ALA A 135 -11.80 -4.09 -16.62
N GLY A 136 -12.01 -5.02 -17.56
CA GLY A 136 -12.88 -4.80 -18.72
C GLY A 136 -14.29 -4.37 -18.32
N GLN A 137 -14.85 -5.05 -17.33
CA GLN A 137 -16.19 -4.78 -16.79
C GLN A 137 -16.24 -3.59 -15.82
N GLY A 138 -15.09 -3.09 -15.36
CA GLY A 138 -15.02 -2.08 -14.30
C GLY A 138 -15.37 -2.63 -12.92
N ASP A 139 -15.26 -3.95 -12.72
CA ASP A 139 -15.51 -4.60 -11.44
C ASP A 139 -14.26 -4.51 -10.54
N TRP A 140 -14.04 -3.30 -10.01
CA TRP A 140 -12.88 -3.00 -9.17
C TRP A 140 -12.78 -3.85 -7.90
N PRO A 141 -13.87 -4.18 -7.19
CA PRO A 141 -13.83 -5.13 -6.08
C PRO A 141 -13.29 -6.51 -6.48
N VAL A 142 -13.71 -7.05 -7.63
CA VAL A 142 -13.18 -8.33 -8.13
C VAL A 142 -11.71 -8.22 -8.50
N VAL A 143 -11.31 -7.19 -9.25
CA VAL A 143 -9.89 -6.99 -9.62
C VAL A 143 -9.01 -6.90 -8.38
N ARG A 144 -9.44 -6.14 -7.38
CA ARG A 144 -8.76 -5.99 -6.09
C ARG A 144 -8.54 -7.33 -5.39
N LYS A 145 -9.60 -8.14 -5.31
CA LYS A 145 -9.55 -9.47 -4.68
C LYS A 145 -8.61 -10.41 -5.44
N GLU A 146 -8.60 -10.36 -6.77
CA GLU A 146 -7.75 -11.23 -7.58
C GLU A 146 -6.28 -10.80 -7.57
N LEU A 147 -5.96 -9.51 -7.45
CA LEU A 147 -4.58 -9.03 -7.21
C LEU A 147 -4.03 -9.57 -5.88
N ASP A 148 -4.83 -9.52 -4.82
CA ASP A 148 -4.45 -10.04 -3.51
C ASP A 148 -4.21 -11.56 -3.55
N LYS A 149 -5.16 -12.31 -4.12
CA LYS A 149 -4.99 -13.75 -4.35
C LYS A 149 -3.76 -14.07 -5.19
N THR A 150 -3.47 -13.27 -6.22
CA THR A 150 -2.28 -13.47 -7.05
C THR A 150 -1.00 -13.38 -6.23
N ARG A 151 -0.90 -12.35 -5.38
CA ARG A 151 0.22 -12.21 -4.43
C ARG A 151 0.32 -13.44 -3.53
N GLN A 152 -0.78 -13.81 -2.88
CA GLN A 152 -0.80 -14.92 -1.94
C GLN A 152 -0.41 -16.26 -2.60
N THR A 153 -0.93 -16.53 -3.80
CA THR A 153 -0.59 -17.72 -4.57
C THR A 153 0.90 -17.76 -4.92
N VAL A 154 1.51 -16.63 -5.29
CA VAL A 154 2.96 -16.58 -5.55
C VAL A 154 3.76 -16.82 -4.27
N LEU A 155 3.43 -16.16 -3.17
CA LEU A 155 4.13 -16.36 -1.88
C LEU A 155 4.05 -17.82 -1.43
N ASN A 156 2.87 -18.43 -1.50
CA ASN A 156 2.67 -19.84 -1.15
C ASN A 156 3.49 -20.76 -2.04
N LYS A 157 3.47 -20.55 -3.36
CA LYS A 157 4.22 -21.40 -4.31
C LYS A 157 5.73 -21.27 -4.13
N MET A 158 6.23 -20.07 -3.86
CA MET A 158 7.64 -19.88 -3.55
C MET A 158 8.04 -20.59 -2.26
N SER A 159 7.22 -20.50 -1.21
CA SER A 159 7.47 -21.22 0.04
C SER A 159 7.44 -22.74 -0.15
N GLU A 160 6.49 -23.28 -0.91
CA GLU A 160 6.45 -24.71 -1.29
C GLU A 160 7.73 -25.15 -2.02
N LEU A 161 8.30 -24.28 -2.85
CA LEU A 161 9.56 -24.50 -3.58
C LEU A 161 10.81 -24.23 -2.72
N ARG A 162 10.65 -23.88 -1.43
CA ARG A 162 11.74 -23.48 -0.51
C ARG A 162 12.54 -22.27 -1.00
N ASP A 163 11.88 -21.38 -1.73
CA ASP A 163 12.41 -20.09 -2.19
C ASP A 163 12.07 -18.98 -1.15
N ASP A 164 12.31 -19.21 0.14
CA ASP A 164 11.97 -18.28 1.23
C ASP A 164 12.63 -16.90 1.05
N GLU A 165 13.82 -16.89 0.43
CA GLU A 165 14.50 -15.65 0.05
C GLU A 165 13.73 -14.81 -0.97
N LEU A 166 13.00 -15.46 -1.90
CA LEU A 166 12.18 -14.76 -2.88
C LEU A 166 10.87 -14.28 -2.26
N VAL A 167 10.28 -15.05 -1.34
CA VAL A 167 9.12 -14.64 -0.54
C VAL A 167 9.41 -13.30 0.15
N ALA A 168 10.53 -13.20 0.86
CA ALA A 168 10.95 -11.96 1.54
C ALA A 168 11.11 -10.78 0.55
N LEU A 169 11.65 -11.03 -0.64
CA LEU A 169 11.88 -9.98 -1.65
C LEU A 169 10.59 -9.53 -2.36
N VAL A 170 9.65 -10.44 -2.65
CA VAL A 170 8.31 -10.09 -3.13
C VAL A 170 7.61 -9.20 -2.10
N SER A 171 7.66 -9.63 -0.85
CA SER A 171 7.10 -8.91 0.29
C SER A 171 7.69 -7.50 0.42
N LEU A 172 9.03 -7.37 0.41
CA LEU A 172 9.71 -6.07 0.46
C LEU A 172 9.34 -5.17 -0.73
N GLY A 173 9.28 -5.72 -1.95
CA GLY A 173 8.89 -4.96 -3.15
C GLY A 173 7.47 -4.42 -3.04
N GLY A 174 6.51 -5.24 -2.60
CA GLY A 174 5.13 -4.82 -2.40
C GLY A 174 4.98 -3.72 -1.34
N TRP A 175 5.73 -3.83 -0.25
CA TRP A 175 5.77 -2.80 0.79
C TRP A 175 6.35 -1.48 0.26
N LEU A 176 7.50 -1.52 -0.42
CA LEU A 176 8.16 -0.32 -0.98
C LEU A 176 7.23 0.43 -1.94
N GLY A 177 6.55 -0.28 -2.85
CA GLY A 177 5.59 0.33 -3.77
C GLY A 177 4.40 0.97 -3.03
N GLY A 178 3.87 0.28 -2.02
CA GLY A 178 2.75 0.78 -1.22
C GLY A 178 3.10 2.04 -0.44
N THR A 179 4.25 2.01 0.25
CA THR A 179 4.79 3.15 0.99
C THR A 179 5.11 4.33 0.07
N GLN A 180 5.72 4.08 -1.10
CA GLN A 180 6.01 5.14 -2.07
C GLN A 180 4.73 5.86 -2.50
N ALA A 181 3.68 5.11 -2.83
CA ALA A 181 2.41 5.69 -3.26
C ALA A 181 1.75 6.49 -2.15
N LEU A 182 1.65 5.91 -0.94
CA LEU A 182 1.09 6.57 0.24
C LEU A 182 1.83 7.88 0.56
N ALA A 183 3.16 7.83 0.66
CA ALA A 183 3.97 9.00 0.97
C ALA A 183 3.89 10.05 -0.15
N SER A 184 3.79 9.64 -1.41
CA SER A 184 3.61 10.55 -2.55
C SER A 184 2.27 11.28 -2.51
N VAL A 185 1.19 10.60 -2.11
CA VAL A 185 -0.14 11.22 -1.90
C VAL A 185 -0.09 12.19 -0.72
N LEU A 186 0.43 11.75 0.44
CA LEU A 186 0.54 12.60 1.64
C LEU A 186 1.49 13.79 1.45
N LYS A 187 2.49 13.67 0.57
CA LYS A 187 3.35 14.80 0.18
C LYS A 187 2.54 15.91 -0.49
N GLN A 188 1.51 15.57 -1.26
CA GLN A 188 0.63 16.52 -1.95
C GLN A 188 -0.47 17.02 -1.01
N ASN A 189 -1.03 16.13 -0.20
CA ASN A 189 -2.19 16.37 0.67
C ASN A 189 -1.86 15.99 2.11
N TYR A 190 -0.98 16.75 2.76
CA TYR A 190 -0.56 16.44 4.12
C TYR A 190 -1.71 16.62 5.11
N SER A 191 -1.89 15.63 5.98
CA SER A 191 -2.68 15.71 7.22
C SER A 191 -1.97 14.94 8.32
N VAL A 192 -2.18 15.35 9.58
CA VAL A 192 -1.59 14.66 10.73
C VAL A 192 -2.11 13.23 10.81
N GLU A 193 -3.42 13.06 10.65
CA GLU A 193 -4.12 11.77 10.69
C GLU A 193 -3.65 10.85 9.57
N GLY A 194 -3.49 11.37 8.35
CA GLY A 194 -2.97 10.61 7.22
C GLY A 194 -1.50 10.24 7.38
N SER A 195 -0.70 11.13 7.98
CA SER A 195 0.72 10.89 8.24
C SER A 195 0.96 9.74 9.22
N ASP A 196 0.03 9.46 10.13
CA ASP A 196 0.14 8.35 11.08
C ASP A 196 0.10 6.98 10.39
N LEU A 197 -0.47 6.89 9.17
CA LEU A 197 -0.37 5.68 8.35
C LEU A 197 1.08 5.32 7.97
N LEU A 198 2.02 6.27 8.04
CA LEU A 198 3.46 6.05 7.82
C LEU A 198 4.22 5.72 9.11
N ASN A 199 3.56 5.75 10.28
CA ASN A 199 4.18 5.50 11.58
C ASN A 199 4.32 3.99 11.83
N GLN A 200 5.23 3.34 11.10
CA GLN A 200 5.40 1.88 11.12
C GLN A 200 6.85 1.44 11.36
N PRO A 201 7.54 1.94 12.42
CA PRO A 201 8.97 1.72 12.58
C PRO A 201 9.31 0.24 12.85
N ASP A 202 8.45 -0.49 13.56
CA ASP A 202 8.66 -1.90 13.86
C ASP A 202 8.52 -2.79 12.62
N LEU A 203 7.64 -2.42 11.68
CA LEU A 203 7.55 -3.10 10.39
C LEU A 203 8.82 -2.88 9.57
N VAL A 204 9.33 -1.64 9.50
CA VAL A 204 10.60 -1.39 8.78
C VAL A 204 11.75 -2.15 9.41
N LYS A 205 11.80 -2.19 10.76
CA LYS A 205 12.79 -2.97 11.49
C LYS A 205 12.72 -4.47 11.14
N GLN A 206 11.52 -5.05 11.11
CA GLN A 206 11.32 -6.44 10.71
C GLN A 206 11.77 -6.68 9.25
N LEU A 207 11.33 -5.85 8.31
CA LEU A 207 11.74 -5.94 6.90
C LEU A 207 13.25 -5.85 6.72
N LYS A 208 13.88 -4.95 7.48
CA LYS A 208 15.33 -4.82 7.52
C LYS A 208 15.98 -6.09 8.03
N MET A 209 15.48 -6.67 9.12
CA MET A 209 15.99 -7.93 9.69
C MET A 209 15.84 -9.10 8.71
N ASP A 210 14.68 -9.24 8.08
CA ASP A 210 14.42 -10.26 7.06
C ASP A 210 15.37 -10.09 5.87
N PHE A 211 15.57 -8.85 5.42
CA PHE A 211 16.48 -8.56 4.32
C PHE A 211 17.95 -8.86 4.67
N ILE A 212 18.45 -8.44 5.83
CA ILE A 212 19.87 -8.65 6.18
C ILE A 212 20.21 -10.13 6.38
N THR A 213 19.25 -10.95 6.79
CA THR A 213 19.45 -12.40 7.01
C THR A 213 19.45 -13.21 5.72
N LEU A 214 19.00 -12.62 4.60
CA LEU A 214 19.08 -13.26 3.28
C LEU A 214 20.53 -13.65 2.94
N PRO A 215 20.74 -14.78 2.23
CA PRO A 215 22.07 -15.21 1.84
C PRO A 215 22.69 -14.21 0.86
N ALA A 216 24.03 -14.11 0.87
CA ALA A 216 24.76 -13.15 0.04
C ALA A 216 24.40 -13.24 -1.45
N ARG A 217 24.11 -14.44 -1.96
CA ARG A 217 23.67 -14.68 -3.35
C ARG A 217 22.38 -13.95 -3.74
N ALA A 218 21.45 -13.79 -2.78
CA ALA A 218 20.16 -13.14 -2.96
C ALA A 218 20.25 -11.60 -2.85
N LYS A 219 21.36 -11.09 -2.31
CA LYS A 219 21.64 -9.66 -2.14
C LYS A 219 22.72 -9.14 -3.12
N ARG A 220 22.86 -9.79 -4.28
CA ARG A 220 23.89 -9.41 -5.28
C ARG A 220 23.42 -8.27 -6.16
N GLY A 221 24.27 -7.26 -6.32
CA GLY A 221 24.04 -6.10 -7.19
C GLY A 221 24.05 -4.78 -6.44
N LYS A 222 24.32 -3.68 -7.15
CA LYS A 222 24.48 -2.34 -6.54
C LYS A 222 23.21 -1.90 -5.77
N VAL A 223 22.02 -2.22 -6.28
CA VAL A 223 20.75 -1.87 -5.64
C VAL A 223 20.57 -2.50 -4.26
N PHE A 224 21.05 -3.71 -4.03
CA PHE A 224 20.88 -4.39 -2.74
C PHE A 224 21.69 -3.75 -1.61
N GLY A 225 22.79 -3.06 -1.94
CA GLY A 225 23.50 -2.20 -0.98
C GLY A 225 22.70 -0.95 -0.59
N GLN A 226 21.93 -0.40 -1.53
CA GLN A 226 21.07 0.76 -1.29
C GLN A 226 19.84 0.40 -0.44
N ILE A 227 19.33 -0.83 -0.54
CA ILE A 227 18.16 -1.28 0.23
C ILE A 227 18.42 -1.19 1.73
N THR A 228 19.53 -1.75 2.24
CA THR A 228 19.81 -1.73 3.69
C THR A 228 19.88 -0.31 4.23
N GLN A 229 20.60 0.58 3.53
CA GLN A 229 20.75 1.99 3.91
C GLN A 229 19.41 2.72 3.89
N THR A 230 18.59 2.46 2.85
CA THR A 230 17.27 3.06 2.73
C THR A 230 16.34 2.57 3.84
N LEU A 231 16.33 1.27 4.16
CA LEU A 231 15.50 0.73 5.24
C LEU A 231 15.90 1.28 6.61
N GLU A 232 17.20 1.41 6.89
CA GLU A 232 17.68 2.05 8.11
C GLU A 232 17.24 3.52 8.21
N HIS A 233 17.33 4.26 7.11
CA HIS A 233 16.86 5.64 7.06
C HIS A 233 15.34 5.73 7.23
N LEU A 234 14.56 4.91 6.53
CA LEU A 234 13.11 4.87 6.66
C LEU A 234 12.65 4.51 8.08
N GLU A 235 13.33 3.59 8.77
CA GLU A 235 13.02 3.26 10.17
C GLU A 235 13.15 4.48 11.09
N SER A 236 14.13 5.35 10.82
CA SER A 236 14.33 6.61 11.57
C SER A 236 13.24 7.65 11.28
N LEU A 237 12.76 7.71 10.04
CA LEU A 237 11.75 8.68 9.59
C LEU A 237 10.34 8.27 10.00
N MET A 238 10.02 6.99 9.94
CA MET A 238 8.70 6.40 10.23
C MET A 238 8.42 6.26 11.73
N ARG A 239 8.95 7.18 12.53
CA ARG A 239 8.67 7.30 13.95
C ARG A 239 8.11 8.67 14.22
N ALA A 240 6.95 8.72 14.88
CA ALA A 240 6.35 9.96 15.34
C ALA A 240 7.34 10.80 16.16
N ASP A 241 7.30 12.12 16.00
CA ASP A 241 8.05 13.03 16.87
C ASP A 241 7.33 13.23 18.23
N ALA A 242 7.81 14.18 19.04
CA ALA A 242 7.24 14.46 20.35
C ALA A 242 5.76 14.91 20.31
N SER A 243 5.25 15.34 19.15
CA SER A 243 3.84 15.68 18.94
C SER A 243 2.95 14.47 18.66
N GLY A 244 3.54 13.27 18.49
CA GLY A 244 2.82 12.06 18.13
C GLY A 244 2.54 11.90 16.64
N ALA A 245 3.07 12.78 15.79
CA ALA A 245 2.85 12.77 14.33
C ALA A 245 4.13 12.56 13.51
N ILE A 246 3.97 12.11 12.27
CA ILE A 246 5.03 12.13 11.25
C ILE A 246 4.98 13.50 10.56
N SER A 247 5.98 14.35 10.79
CA SER A 247 5.99 15.70 10.22
C SER A 247 5.96 15.72 8.68
N GLN A 248 5.46 16.81 8.09
CA GLN A 248 5.42 16.98 6.63
C GLN A 248 6.83 16.84 5.99
N GLY A 249 7.87 17.32 6.68
CA GLY A 249 9.26 17.14 6.24
C GLY A 249 9.65 15.66 6.14
N LYS A 250 9.32 14.86 7.16
CA LYS A 250 9.54 13.41 7.14
C LYS A 250 8.74 12.72 6.04
N VAL A 251 7.49 13.13 5.80
CA VAL A 251 6.67 12.59 4.68
C VAL A 251 7.35 12.83 3.32
N ILE A 252 7.86 14.05 3.09
CA ILE A 252 8.61 14.39 1.86
C ILE A 252 9.84 13.49 1.72
N GLU A 253 10.60 13.32 2.80
CA GLU A 253 11.83 12.53 2.81
C GLU A 253 11.58 11.03 2.61
N ILE A 254 10.52 10.48 3.21
CA ILE A 254 10.05 9.11 2.96
C ILE A 254 9.65 8.95 1.48
N SER A 255 8.88 9.89 0.93
CA SER A 255 8.46 9.86 -0.48
C SER A 255 9.66 9.86 -1.44
N LEU A 256 10.67 10.69 -1.17
CA LEU A 256 11.89 10.76 -1.99
C LEU A 256 12.74 9.49 -1.85
N SER A 257 12.95 9.00 -0.62
CA SER A 257 13.79 7.83 -0.35
C SER A 257 13.22 6.56 -0.98
N THR A 258 11.91 6.34 -0.83
CA THR A 258 11.21 5.21 -1.45
C THR A 258 11.20 5.32 -2.97
N LYS A 259 10.91 6.51 -3.53
CA LYS A 259 10.96 6.73 -4.98
C LYS A 259 12.34 6.42 -5.56
N ASN A 260 13.41 6.95 -4.97
CA ASN A 260 14.77 6.74 -5.45
C ASN A 260 15.16 5.26 -5.42
N LEU A 261 14.78 4.53 -4.37
CA LEU A 261 15.05 3.11 -4.28
C LEU A 261 14.24 2.31 -5.30
N VAL A 262 12.95 2.61 -5.47
CA VAL A 262 12.10 1.95 -6.47
C VAL A 262 12.64 2.22 -7.88
N ASP A 263 12.99 3.46 -8.21
CA ASP A 263 13.61 3.81 -9.50
C ASP A 263 14.89 2.98 -9.74
N ALA A 264 15.77 2.87 -8.74
CA ALA A 264 16.98 2.06 -8.83
C ALA A 264 16.71 0.55 -9.02
N ILE A 265 15.61 0.02 -8.48
CA ILE A 265 15.19 -1.37 -8.72
C ILE A 265 14.74 -1.57 -10.17
N TYR A 266 14.04 -0.60 -10.76
CA TYR A 266 13.57 -0.65 -12.15
C TYR A 266 14.68 -0.39 -13.20
N GLU A 267 15.67 0.46 -12.91
CA GLU A 267 16.69 0.90 -13.90
C GLU A 267 17.78 -0.13 -14.25
N ILE A 268 17.93 -1.20 -13.45
CA ILE A 268 18.91 -2.27 -13.68
C ILE A 268 18.51 -3.17 -14.85
#